data_AF-A0A8T9BQ75-F1
#
_entry.id   AF-A0A8T9BQ75-F1
#
_cell.length_a   1.000
_cell.length_b   1.000
_cell.length_c   1.000
_cell.angle_alpha   90.00
_cell.angle_beta   90.00
_cell.angle_gamma   90.00
#
_symmetry.space_group_name_H-M   'P 1'
#
loop_
_entity.id
_entity.type
_entity.pdbx_description
1 polymer ?
#
loop_
_entity_poly.entity_id
_entity_poly.type
_entity_poly.pdbx_seq_one_letter_code
_entity_poly.pdbx_strand_id
1 'polypeptide(L)'
;MRLAPWLSYLDDSLTATSPRISWLPYAVHHPPLFHATLLVAAVHLNRRQPLRDASVLLRLKIQTIAVANESMDNASDSISDQMMMVALILLYFNVGGDDREEFVIHLKGIHQMLLLRGGVRNLGMDGMVKNWLGVCHGPWQDDWEEGAFSR
;
A
#
# COMPACT_ATOMS: atom_id res chain seq x y z
N MET A 1 -18.29 4.97 -11.92
CA MET A 1 -17.72 3.96 -11.01
C MET A 1 -16.34 4.46 -10.58
N ARG A 2 -16.20 4.92 -9.33
CA ARG A 2 -15.00 5.60 -8.80
C ARG A 2 -13.80 4.64 -8.85
N LEU A 3 -12.60 5.14 -9.17
CA LEU A 3 -11.35 4.48 -8.81
C LEU A 3 -11.43 4.14 -7.31
N ALA A 4 -10.77 3.06 -6.89
CA ALA A 4 -10.59 2.73 -5.48
C ALA A 4 -10.40 4.02 -4.66
N PRO A 5 -11.31 4.39 -3.74
CA PRO A 5 -11.32 5.70 -3.07
C PRO A 5 -10.00 6.07 -2.38
N TRP A 6 -9.17 5.06 -2.08
CA TRP A 6 -7.85 5.19 -1.48
C TRP A 6 -6.71 5.53 -2.46
N LEU A 7 -6.90 5.32 -3.76
CA LEU A 7 -5.95 5.68 -4.84
C LEU A 7 -6.29 7.04 -5.46
N SER A 8 -7.46 7.57 -5.18
CA SER A 8 -7.88 8.88 -5.64
C SER A 8 -8.33 9.65 -4.41
N TYR A 9 -7.41 10.35 -3.73
CA TYR A 9 -7.87 11.39 -2.83
C TYR A 9 -8.41 12.55 -3.66
N LEU A 10 -9.66 12.90 -3.38
CA LEU A 10 -10.23 14.21 -3.63
C LEU A 10 -9.77 15.06 -2.45
N ASP A 11 -8.64 15.73 -2.58
CA ASP A 11 -8.36 16.83 -1.66
C ASP A 11 -9.40 17.92 -1.97
N ASP A 12 -10.18 18.30 -0.95
CA ASP A 12 -11.27 19.28 -1.06
C ASP A 12 -10.76 20.69 -1.42
N SER A 13 -9.44 20.92 -1.37
CA SER A 13 -8.76 22.12 -1.84
C SER A 13 -8.25 22.04 -3.29
N LEU A 14 -8.34 20.87 -3.95
CA LEU A 14 -7.93 20.70 -5.34
C LEU A 14 -8.93 21.35 -6.30
N THR A 15 -8.48 22.42 -6.94
CA THR A 15 -9.19 23.04 -8.06
C THR A 15 -9.34 22.06 -9.23
N ALA A 16 -10.39 22.23 -10.05
CA ALA A 16 -10.75 21.35 -11.17
C ALA A 16 -9.65 21.16 -12.25
N THR A 17 -8.52 21.86 -12.13
CA THR A 17 -7.40 21.91 -13.07
C THR A 17 -6.19 21.07 -12.68
N SER A 18 -6.10 20.52 -11.45
CA SER A 18 -5.01 19.62 -11.04
C SER A 18 -5.47 18.15 -11.02
N PRO A 19 -4.63 17.19 -11.48
CA PRO A 19 -5.08 15.83 -11.71
C PRO A 19 -5.38 15.07 -10.41
N ARG A 20 -6.43 14.25 -10.49
CA ARG A 20 -7.00 13.33 -9.49
C ARG A 20 -6.07 12.15 -9.10
N ILE A 21 -4.75 12.33 -9.24
CA ILE A 21 -3.71 11.28 -9.21
C ILE A 21 -2.53 11.73 -8.32
N SER A 22 -2.82 12.09 -7.06
CA SER A 22 -1.83 12.62 -6.11
C SER A 22 -0.67 11.66 -5.79
N TRP A 23 -0.84 10.36 -6.03
CA TRP A 23 0.18 9.34 -5.79
C TRP A 23 1.22 9.22 -6.91
N LEU A 24 0.89 9.64 -8.15
CA LEU A 24 1.73 9.37 -9.32
C LEU A 24 3.12 10.01 -9.21
N PRO A 25 3.27 11.28 -8.77
CA PRO A 25 4.60 11.87 -8.56
C PRO A 25 5.46 11.05 -7.59
N TYR A 26 4.87 10.49 -6.53
CA TYR A 26 5.60 9.62 -5.61
C TYR A 26 5.99 8.29 -6.24
N ALA A 27 5.07 7.67 -7.00
CA ALA A 27 5.30 6.39 -7.63
C ALA A 27 6.41 6.45 -8.69
N VAL A 28 6.42 7.47 -9.56
CA VAL A 28 7.45 7.59 -10.62
C VAL A 28 8.87 7.81 -10.09
N HIS A 29 9.01 8.29 -8.86
CA HIS A 29 10.30 8.50 -8.20
C HIS A 29 10.66 7.42 -7.18
N HIS A 30 9.80 6.42 -6.96
CA HIS A 30 10.02 5.35 -5.98
C HIS A 30 9.73 3.98 -6.61
N PRO A 31 10.76 3.24 -7.08
CA PRO A 31 10.59 2.01 -7.84
C PRO A 31 9.69 0.95 -7.17
N PRO A 32 9.76 0.68 -5.85
CA PRO A 32 8.83 -0.23 -5.20
C PRO A 32 7.36 0.21 -5.30
N LEU A 33 7.11 1.52 -5.16
CA LEU A 33 5.75 2.08 -5.21
C LEU A 33 5.20 2.09 -6.65
N PHE A 34 6.07 2.27 -7.64
CA PHE A 34 5.71 2.08 -9.05
C PHE A 34 5.24 0.64 -9.32
N HIS A 35 6.00 -0.36 -8.88
CA HIS A 35 5.62 -1.76 -9.07
C HIS A 35 4.34 -2.12 -8.33
N ALA A 36 4.19 -1.65 -7.09
CA ALA A 36 2.95 -1.81 -6.33
C ALA A 36 1.75 -1.18 -7.07
N THR A 37 1.92 -0.01 -7.69
CA THR A 37 0.89 0.63 -8.50
C THR A 37 0.47 -0.25 -9.69
N LEU A 38 1.43 -0.85 -10.40
CA LEU A 38 1.15 -1.77 -11.52
C LEU A 38 0.38 -3.01 -11.04
N LEU A 39 0.76 -3.58 -9.90
CA LEU A 39 0.03 -4.68 -9.27
C LEU A 39 -1.42 -4.29 -8.99
N VAL A 40 -1.66 -3.14 -8.36
CA VAL A 40 -3.01 -2.66 -8.06
C VAL A 40 -3.82 -2.45 -9.34
N ALA A 41 -3.23 -1.83 -10.36
CA ALA A 41 -3.89 -1.66 -11.65
C ALA A 41 -4.28 -3.01 -12.27
N ALA A 42 -3.39 -3.99 -12.24
CA ALA A 42 -3.65 -5.34 -12.75
C ALA A 42 -4.75 -6.05 -11.96
N VAL A 43 -4.77 -5.96 -10.62
CA VAL A 43 -5.83 -6.52 -9.78
C VAL A 43 -7.18 -5.88 -10.11
N HIS A 44 -7.23 -4.56 -10.27
CA HIS A 44 -8.48 -3.87 -10.64
C HIS A 44 -8.96 -4.26 -12.04
N LEU A 45 -8.04 -4.36 -13.00
CA LEU A 45 -8.39 -4.83 -14.35
C LEU A 45 -8.93 -6.26 -14.31
N ASN A 46 -8.26 -7.17 -13.59
CA ASN A 46 -8.69 -8.56 -13.43
C ASN A 46 -10.08 -8.69 -12.80
N ARG A 47 -10.44 -7.82 -11.85
CA ARG A 47 -11.79 -7.76 -11.25
C ARG A 47 -12.88 -7.31 -12.23
N ARG A 48 -12.53 -6.47 -13.22
CA ARG A 48 -13.47 -5.97 -14.24
C ARG A 48 -13.60 -6.93 -15.40
N GLN A 49 -12.48 -7.51 -15.81
CA GLN A 49 -12.36 -8.47 -16.88
C GLN A 49 -11.25 -9.44 -16.48
N PRO A 50 -11.59 -10.70 -16.15
CA PRO A 50 -10.58 -11.69 -15.79
C PRO A 50 -9.47 -11.75 -16.83
N LEU A 51 -8.24 -11.64 -16.36
CA LEU A 51 -7.05 -11.81 -17.18
C LEU A 51 -7.02 -13.25 -17.69
N ARG A 52 -6.56 -13.42 -18.93
CA ARG A 52 -6.41 -14.77 -19.54
C ARG A 52 -5.44 -15.65 -18.75
N ASP A 53 -4.45 -15.02 -18.13
CA ASP A 53 -3.46 -15.66 -17.28
C ASP A 53 -3.45 -14.97 -15.90
N ALA A 54 -3.99 -15.66 -14.90
CA ALA A 54 -4.04 -15.16 -13.53
C ALA A 54 -2.65 -15.12 -12.86
N SER A 55 -1.66 -15.86 -13.38
CA SER A 55 -0.30 -15.90 -12.83
C SER A 55 0.41 -14.55 -12.95
N VAL A 56 -0.06 -13.67 -13.84
CA VAL A 56 0.42 -12.29 -13.97
C VAL A 56 0.32 -11.52 -12.65
N LEU A 57 -0.75 -11.73 -11.87
CA LEU A 57 -0.92 -11.04 -10.58
C LEU A 57 0.14 -11.49 -9.57
N LEU A 58 0.39 -12.79 -9.50
CA LEU A 58 1.42 -13.36 -8.63
C LEU A 58 2.82 -12.87 -9.04
N ARG A 59 3.12 -12.84 -10.35
CA ARG A 59 4.39 -12.32 -10.87
C ARG A 59 4.60 -10.85 -10.50
N LEU A 60 3.58 -10.01 -10.67
CA LEU A 60 3.65 -8.59 -10.29
C LEU A 60 3.87 -8.40 -8.79
N LYS A 61 3.25 -9.24 -7.95
CA LYS A 61 3.52 -9.26 -6.51
C LYS A 61 4.95 -9.65 -6.20
N ILE A 62 5.46 -10.75 -6.77
CA ILE A 62 6.84 -11.19 -6.58
C ILE A 62 7.83 -10.10 -6.98
N GLN A 63 7.60 -9.44 -8.12
CA GLN A 63 8.43 -8.33 -8.58
C GLN A 63 8.37 -7.12 -7.62
N THR A 64 7.18 -6.79 -7.12
CA THR A 64 7.01 -5.70 -6.13
C THR A 64 7.80 -5.99 -4.86
N ILE A 65 7.71 -7.22 -4.32
CA ILE A 65 8.44 -7.64 -3.12
C ILE A 65 9.95 -7.63 -3.37
N ALA A 66 10.41 -8.13 -4.52
CA ALA A 66 11.84 -8.14 -4.86
C ALA A 66 12.44 -6.72 -4.86
N VAL A 67 11.79 -5.78 -5.56
CA VAL A 67 12.25 -4.39 -5.65
C VAL A 67 12.12 -3.66 -4.30
N ALA A 68 11.09 -4.00 -3.50
CA ALA A 68 10.96 -3.48 -2.14
C ALA A 68 12.11 -3.95 -1.24
N ASN A 69 12.47 -5.24 -1.29
CA ASN A 69 13.58 -5.80 -0.54
C ASN A 69 14.91 -5.15 -0.91
N GLU A 70 15.17 -4.92 -2.20
CA GLU A 70 16.37 -4.20 -2.66
C GLU A 70 16.44 -2.78 -2.09
N SER A 71 15.29 -2.12 -1.93
CA SER A 71 15.24 -0.76 -1.36
C SER A 71 15.34 -0.74 0.17
N MET A 72 15.15 -1.88 0.84
CA MET A 72 15.25 -1.96 2.31
C MET A 72 16.70 -1.86 2.81
N ASP A 73 17.69 -2.13 1.95
CA ASP A 73 19.12 -1.97 2.28
C ASP A 73 19.47 -0.49 2.54
N ASN A 74 18.68 0.44 2.03
CA ASN A 74 18.79 1.86 2.35
C ASN A 74 17.88 2.23 3.53
N ALA A 75 18.49 2.60 4.66
CA ALA A 75 17.78 2.97 5.88
C ALA A 75 16.83 4.17 5.71
N SER A 76 17.10 5.13 4.80
CA SER A 76 16.17 6.25 4.58
C SER A 76 14.91 5.81 3.83
N ASP A 77 15.05 4.83 2.95
CA ASP A 77 13.99 4.40 2.05
C ASP A 77 13.11 3.34 2.72
N SER A 78 13.71 2.49 3.57
CA SER A 78 13.03 1.40 4.27
C SER A 78 11.93 1.86 5.23
N ILE A 79 11.97 3.11 5.71
CA ILE A 79 10.95 3.74 6.57
C ILE A 79 10.22 4.91 5.90
N SER A 80 10.42 5.11 4.59
CA SER A 80 9.77 6.18 3.83
C SER A 80 8.25 5.99 3.78
N ASP A 81 7.52 7.08 3.54
CA ASP A 81 6.06 7.02 3.35
C ASP A 81 5.68 6.16 2.15
N GLN A 82 6.51 6.20 1.11
CA GLN A 82 6.34 5.42 -0.11
C GLN A 82 6.52 3.93 0.15
N MET A 83 7.50 3.53 0.96
CA MET A 83 7.68 2.14 1.37
C MET A 83 6.53 1.65 2.27
N MET A 84 6.07 2.49 3.20
CA MET A 84 4.90 2.19 4.02
C MET A 84 3.64 1.98 3.15
N MET A 85 3.45 2.79 2.12
CA MET A 85 2.38 2.60 1.13
C MET A 85 2.50 1.28 0.37
N VAL A 86 3.70 0.85 0.00
CA VAL A 86 3.93 -0.46 -0.64
C VAL A 86 3.49 -1.59 0.28
N ALA A 87 3.90 -1.55 1.56
CA ALA A 87 3.49 -2.55 2.54
C ALA A 87 1.97 -2.56 2.76
N LEU A 88 1.32 -1.39 2.82
CA LEU A 88 -0.13 -1.25 2.95
C LEU A 88 -0.87 -1.81 1.72
N ILE A 89 -0.35 -1.59 0.51
CA ILE A 89 -0.89 -2.16 -0.73
C ILE A 89 -0.80 -3.69 -0.71
N LEU A 90 0.37 -4.25 -0.35
CA LEU A 90 0.56 -5.70 -0.28
C LEU A 90 -0.35 -6.34 0.77
N LEU A 91 -0.47 -5.72 1.95
CA LEU A 91 -1.39 -6.11 3.01
C LEU A 91 -2.85 -6.15 2.50
N TYR A 92 -3.32 -5.06 1.89
CA TYR A 92 -4.72 -4.92 1.48
C TYR A 92 -5.12 -5.91 0.39
N PHE A 93 -4.23 -6.14 -0.57
CA PHE A 93 -4.56 -6.99 -1.72
C PHE A 93 -4.25 -8.47 -1.50
N ASN A 94 -3.42 -8.82 -0.51
CA ASN A 94 -2.97 -10.18 -0.17
C ASN A 94 -2.96 -11.14 -1.38
N VAL A 95 -2.29 -10.71 -2.45
CA VAL A 95 -2.47 -11.32 -3.79
C VAL A 95 -1.85 -12.70 -3.77
N GLY A 96 -2.65 -13.76 -3.91
CA GLY A 96 -2.16 -15.15 -3.86
C GLY A 96 -2.89 -16.03 -2.86
N GLY A 97 -3.73 -15.45 -1.99
CA GLY A 97 -4.63 -16.21 -1.12
C GLY A 97 -4.75 -15.60 0.27
N ASP A 98 -5.49 -16.28 1.14
CA ASP A 98 -5.61 -15.95 2.57
C ASP A 98 -4.37 -16.45 3.34
N ASP A 99 -3.19 -15.95 2.96
CA ASP A 99 -1.94 -16.24 3.66
C ASP A 99 -1.87 -15.38 4.93
N ARG A 100 -2.23 -16.00 6.05
CA ARG A 100 -2.23 -15.36 7.37
C ARG A 100 -0.83 -14.98 7.81
N GLU A 101 0.18 -15.76 7.46
CA GLU A 101 1.56 -15.46 7.87
C GLU A 101 2.05 -14.20 7.16
N GLU A 102 1.82 -14.10 5.86
CA GLU A 102 2.11 -12.91 5.07
C GLU A 102 1.39 -11.67 5.62
N PHE A 103 0.10 -11.80 5.94
CA PHE A 103 -0.69 -10.72 6.51
C PHE A 103 -0.09 -10.20 7.83
N VAL A 104 0.29 -11.11 8.74
CA VAL A 104 0.92 -10.77 10.02
C VAL A 104 2.29 -10.11 9.83
N ILE A 105 3.09 -10.57 8.85
CA ILE A 105 4.39 -9.97 8.53
C ILE A 105 4.21 -8.50 8.09
N HIS A 106 3.26 -8.22 7.19
CA HIS A 106 2.98 -6.86 6.76
C HIS A 106 2.48 -5.96 7.90
N LEU A 107 1.55 -6.45 8.73
CA LEU A 107 1.08 -5.70 9.90
C LEU A 107 2.21 -5.29 10.84
N LYS A 108 3.08 -6.24 11.19
CA LYS A 108 4.25 -5.99 12.06
C LYS A 108 5.22 -5.00 11.42
N GLY A 109 5.51 -5.17 10.14
CA GLY A 109 6.39 -4.26 9.39
C GLY A 109 5.85 -2.83 9.36
N ILE A 110 4.56 -2.65 9.05
CA ILE A 110 3.90 -1.34 9.02
C ILE A 110 3.91 -0.69 10.40
N HIS A 111 3.59 -1.45 11.45
CA HIS A 111 3.62 -0.94 12.82
C HIS A 111 5.04 -0.47 13.21
N GLN A 112 6.07 -1.26 12.89
CA GLN A 112 7.46 -0.87 13.16
C GLN A 112 7.87 0.39 12.39
N MET A 113 7.55 0.48 11.10
CA MET A 113 7.81 1.69 10.31
C MET A 113 7.11 2.92 10.90
N LEU A 114 5.87 2.76 11.38
CA LEU A 114 5.11 3.84 12.00
C LEU A 114 5.74 4.34 13.30
N LEU A 115 6.20 3.43 14.16
CA LEU A 115 6.92 3.77 15.39
C LEU A 115 8.21 4.54 15.09
N LEU A 116 9.00 4.06 14.11
CA LEU A 116 10.25 4.71 13.69
C LEU A 116 10.02 6.11 13.09
N ARG A 117 8.86 6.34 12.49
CA ARG A 117 8.45 7.67 11.99
C ARG A 117 7.87 8.58 13.07
N GLY A 118 7.74 8.11 14.31
CA GLY A 118 7.18 8.88 15.42
C GLY A 118 5.65 8.98 15.39
N GLY A 119 4.98 8.03 14.74
CA GLY A 119 3.52 7.91 14.72
C GLY A 119 2.82 8.60 13.55
N VAL A 120 1.50 8.44 13.51
CA VAL A 120 0.62 8.80 12.37
C VAL A 120 0.69 10.29 12.00
N ARG A 121 0.96 11.17 12.98
CA ARG A 121 1.02 12.63 12.76
C ARG A 121 2.24 13.09 11.96
N ASN A 122 3.25 12.24 11.82
CA ASN A 122 4.50 12.53 11.11
C ASN A 122 4.57 11.90 9.70
N LEU A 123 3.44 11.38 9.21
CA LEU A 123 3.33 10.79 7.88
C LEU A 123 3.08 11.89 6.83
N GLY A 124 3.73 11.75 5.68
CA GLY A 124 3.61 12.65 4.53
C GLY A 124 2.67 12.11 3.46
N MET A 125 3.07 12.31 2.19
CA MET A 125 2.27 11.99 0.99
C MET A 125 0.85 12.58 1.03
N ASP A 126 0.74 13.85 1.45
CA ASP A 126 -0.53 14.58 1.54
C ASP A 126 -1.64 13.82 2.28
N GLY A 127 -1.25 13.10 3.35
CA GLY A 127 -2.17 12.33 4.20
C GLY A 127 -2.59 10.97 3.63
N MET A 128 -2.06 10.56 2.48
CA MET A 128 -2.43 9.30 1.83
C MET A 128 -2.10 8.08 2.68
N VAL A 129 -0.92 8.05 3.30
CA VAL A 129 -0.52 6.94 4.17
C VAL A 129 -1.47 6.81 5.36
N LYS A 130 -1.80 7.95 5.99
CA LYS A 130 -2.77 8.01 7.09
C LYS A 130 -4.14 7.47 6.67
N ASN A 131 -4.62 7.79 5.46
CA ASN A 131 -5.89 7.29 4.97
C ASN A 131 -5.86 5.77 4.75
N TRP A 132 -4.78 5.23 4.19
CA TRP A 132 -4.61 3.79 4.01
C TRP A 132 -4.51 3.01 5.32
N LEU A 133 -3.84 3.58 6.33
CA LEU A 133 -3.85 3.02 7.69
C LEU A 133 -5.28 2.92 8.25
N GLY A 134 -6.17 3.86 7.92
CA GLY A 134 -7.58 3.79 8.26
C GLY A 134 -8.32 2.65 7.55
N VAL A 135 -8.00 2.39 6.28
CA VAL A 135 -8.63 1.31 5.48
C VAL A 135 -8.16 -0.08 5.93
N CYS A 136 -6.87 -0.26 6.20
CA CYS A 136 -6.30 -1.59 6.42
C CYS A 136 -6.52 -2.17 7.82
N HIS A 137 -6.96 -1.37 8.82
CA HIS A 137 -7.18 -1.73 10.23
C HIS A 137 -6.10 -2.64 10.86
N GLY A 138 -5.27 -2.07 11.74
CA GLY A 138 -4.13 -2.78 12.34
C GLY A 138 -3.72 -2.22 13.70
N PRO A 139 -2.58 -2.66 14.28
CA PRO A 139 -2.09 -2.29 15.62
C PRO A 139 -1.83 -0.79 15.87
N TRP A 140 -2.11 0.06 14.89
CA TRP A 140 -2.02 1.52 14.95
C TRP A 140 -3.37 2.21 15.23
N GLN A 141 -4.44 1.43 15.45
CA GLN A 141 -5.76 1.94 15.83
C GLN A 141 -6.07 1.56 17.29
N ASP A 142 -6.77 2.44 18.01
CA ASP A 142 -7.03 2.28 19.45
C ASP A 142 -7.99 1.12 19.77
N ASP A 143 -8.83 0.73 18.80
CA ASP A 143 -9.80 -0.36 18.89
C ASP A 143 -9.26 -1.71 18.35
N TRP A 144 -7.95 -1.77 18.06
CA TRP A 144 -7.32 -3.00 17.59
C TRP A 144 -7.26 -4.08 18.68
N GLU A 145 -7.84 -5.25 18.39
CA GLU A 145 -7.69 -6.45 19.21
C GLU A 145 -6.68 -7.41 18.58
N GLU A 146 -5.65 -7.79 19.34
CA GLU A 146 -4.67 -8.77 18.88
C GLU A 146 -5.36 -10.11 18.61
N GLY A 147 -5.31 -10.56 17.35
CA GLY A 147 -5.98 -11.78 16.92
C GLY A 147 -7.39 -11.58 16.35
N ALA A 148 -7.83 -10.36 16.05
CA ALA A 148 -9.10 -10.08 15.37
C ALA A 148 -9.33 -10.90 14.08
N PHE A 149 -8.26 -11.30 13.38
CA PHE A 149 -8.29 -12.15 12.19
C PHE A 149 -8.03 -13.65 12.47
N SER A 150 -8.15 -14.09 13.73
CA SER A 150 -7.85 -15.47 14.16
C SER A 150 -9.09 -16.35 14.33
N ARG A 151 -10.26 -15.90 13.87
CA ARG A 151 -11.54 -16.64 13.96
C ARG A 151 -12.03 -17.06 12.60
#